data_AF-A0A9R0JJZ8-F1
#
_entry.id   AF-A0A9R0JJZ8-F1
#
_cell.length_a   1.000
_cell.length_b   1.000
_cell.length_c   1.000
_cell.angle_alpha   90.00
_cell.angle_beta   90.00
_cell.angle_gamma   90.00
#
_symmetry.space_group_name_H-M   'P 1'
#
loop_
_entity.id
_entity.type
_entity.pdbx_description
1 polymer ?
#
loop_
_entity_poly.entity_id
_entity_poly.type
_entity_poly.pdbx_seq_one_letter_code
_entity_poly.pdbx_strand_id
1 'polypeptide(L)'
;MSEYMEQHPVPRLIGAPPGYVGMKRLGKLTEAVRRRPYSVLLFDEVEKALTSIFNTLLQVLDDGRLTDGFTGKSTMEAAREKVMAEVRRHFKL
;
A
#
# COMPACT_ATOMS: atom_id res chain seq x y z
N MET A 1 -11.76 -6.98 -4.93
CA MET A 1 -11.20 -7.14 -3.57
C MET A 1 -11.68 -8.41 -2.86
N SER A 2 -12.45 -9.25 -3.53
CA SER A 2 -13.10 -10.44 -2.97
C SER A 2 -12.12 -11.53 -2.50
N GLU A 3 -10.85 -11.50 -2.96
CA GLU A 3 -9.73 -12.33 -2.45
C GLU A 3 -9.28 -11.97 -1.01
N TYR A 4 -9.77 -10.85 -0.45
CA TYR A 4 -9.44 -10.35 0.89
C TYR A 4 -10.60 -10.48 1.88
N MET A 5 -11.57 -11.36 1.61
CA MET A 5 -12.71 -11.62 2.49
C MET A 5 -12.40 -12.63 3.62
N GLU A 6 -11.24 -13.30 3.60
CA GLU A 6 -10.80 -14.23 4.65
C GLU A 6 -10.21 -13.49 5.88
N GLN A 7 -10.12 -14.17 7.04
CA GLN A 7 -9.79 -13.58 8.36
C GLN A 7 -8.43 -12.84 8.46
N HIS A 8 -7.49 -13.02 7.51
CA HIS A 8 -6.17 -12.37 7.54
C HIS A 8 -5.77 -11.73 6.20
N PRO A 9 -6.49 -10.69 5.73
CA PRO A 9 -6.25 -10.12 4.41
C PRO A 9 -5.05 -9.17 4.39
N VAL A 10 -4.81 -8.47 5.50
CA VAL A 10 -3.75 -7.45 5.63
C VAL A 10 -2.35 -8.04 5.46
N PRO A 11 -2.00 -9.19 6.09
CA PRO A 11 -0.69 -9.82 5.87
C PRO A 11 -0.42 -10.22 4.41
N ARG A 12 -1.46 -10.54 3.63
CA ARG A 12 -1.29 -10.83 2.19
C ARG A 12 -1.05 -9.55 1.38
N LEU A 13 -1.70 -8.45 1.75
CA LEU A 13 -1.61 -7.18 1.05
C LEU A 13 -0.27 -6.46 1.30
N ILE A 14 0.14 -6.33 2.58
CA ILE A 14 1.32 -5.54 2.99
C ILE A 14 2.44 -6.37 3.65
N GLY A 15 2.25 -7.68 3.82
CA GLY A 15 3.21 -8.56 4.50
C GLY A 15 2.86 -8.78 5.97
N ALA A 16 3.26 -9.93 6.51
CA ALA A 16 3.06 -10.26 7.92
C ALA A 16 4.11 -9.60 8.83
N PRO A 17 3.76 -9.19 10.07
CA PRO A 17 4.71 -8.65 11.04
C PRO A 17 5.83 -9.63 11.43
N PRO A 18 7.03 -9.15 11.82
CA PRO A 18 8.09 -9.91 12.51
C PRO A 18 7.55 -10.91 13.53
N GLY A 19 7.81 -12.20 13.32
CA GLY A 19 7.44 -13.29 14.23
C GLY A 19 6.15 -14.05 13.87
N TYR A 20 5.43 -13.69 12.80
CA TYR A 20 4.25 -14.43 12.34
C TYR A 20 4.60 -15.60 11.39
N VAL A 21 3.83 -16.70 11.48
CA VAL A 21 3.94 -17.86 10.58
C VAL A 21 3.64 -17.44 9.13
N GLY A 22 4.56 -17.73 8.20
CA GLY A 22 4.45 -17.36 6.78
C GLY A 22 5.31 -16.16 6.34
N MET A 23 6.09 -15.57 7.24
CA MET A 23 7.04 -14.49 6.93
C MET A 23 8.23 -14.95 6.06
N LYS A 24 8.11 -14.84 4.74
CA LYS A 24 9.27 -14.85 3.82
C LYS A 24 9.13 -13.91 2.62
N ARG A 25 8.05 -13.13 2.55
CA ARG A 25 7.72 -12.33 1.35
C ARG A 25 7.17 -10.97 1.75
N LEU A 26 7.51 -9.97 0.93
CA LEU A 26 6.87 -8.67 0.94
C LEU A 26 5.38 -8.83 0.64
N GLY A 27 4.56 -7.88 1.11
CA GLY A 27 3.17 -7.81 0.69
C GLY A 27 3.02 -7.67 -0.82
N LYS A 28 1.93 -8.23 -1.37
CA LYS A 28 1.64 -8.15 -2.82
C LYS A 28 1.62 -6.70 -3.31
N LEU A 29 1.05 -5.79 -2.52
CA LEU A 29 0.97 -4.36 -2.86
C LEU A 29 2.30 -3.65 -2.66
N THR A 30 2.98 -3.88 -1.54
CA THR A 30 4.27 -3.23 -1.22
C THR A 30 5.37 -3.67 -2.20
N GLU A 31 5.37 -4.93 -2.63
CA GLU A 31 6.30 -5.43 -3.64
C GLU A 31 6.03 -4.81 -5.02
N ALA A 32 4.77 -4.78 -5.47
CA ALA A 32 4.39 -4.22 -6.77
C ALA A 32 4.82 -2.76 -6.90
N VAL A 33 4.53 -1.97 -5.86
CA VAL A 33 4.86 -0.54 -5.80
C VAL A 33 6.37 -0.30 -5.69
N ARG A 34 7.11 -1.15 -4.97
CA ARG A 34 8.57 -1.06 -4.93
C ARG A 34 9.21 -1.32 -6.29
N ARG A 35 8.70 -2.33 -7.01
CA ARG A 35 9.20 -2.68 -8.35
C ARG A 35 8.84 -1.62 -9.39
N ARG A 36 7.65 -1.02 -9.28
CA ARG A 36 7.15 0.02 -10.18
C ARG A 36 6.52 1.17 -9.38
N PRO A 37 7.33 2.12 -8.90
CA PRO A 37 6.84 3.22 -8.08
C PRO A 37 5.85 4.15 -8.79
N TYR A 38 5.91 4.22 -10.12
CA TYR A 38 5.04 5.04 -10.96
C TYR A 38 4.03 4.13 -11.66
N SER A 39 2.92 3.86 -10.98
CA SER A 39 1.86 2.99 -11.48
C SER A 39 0.51 3.46 -10.98
N VAL A 40 -0.54 3.17 -11.75
CA VAL A 40 -1.92 3.34 -11.29
C VAL A 40 -2.33 2.06 -10.54
N LEU A 41 -2.81 2.24 -9.30
CA LEU A 41 -3.40 1.18 -8.51
C LEU A 41 -4.92 1.23 -8.65
N LEU A 42 -5.51 0.15 -9.16
CA LEU A 42 -6.95 -0.01 -9.26
C LEU A 42 -7.43 -0.94 -8.15
N PHE A 43 -8.41 -0.47 -7.39
CA PHE A 43 -9.10 -1.27 -6.37
C PHE A 43 -10.50 -1.59 -6.87
N ASP A 44 -10.68 -2.81 -7.37
CA ASP A 44 -11.99 -3.30 -7.81
C ASP A 44 -12.81 -3.83 -6.61
N GLU A 45 -14.13 -3.60 -6.62
CA GLU A 45 -15.07 -3.93 -5.53
C GLU A 45 -14.57 -3.55 -4.12
N VAL A 46 -13.99 -2.36 -3.95
CA VAL A 46 -13.36 -1.95 -2.69
C VAL A 46 -14.34 -1.98 -1.50
N GLU A 47 -15.63 -1.76 -1.75
CA GLU A 47 -16.71 -1.80 -0.77
C GLU A 47 -16.89 -3.17 -0.11
N LYS A 48 -16.41 -4.25 -0.73
CA LYS A 48 -16.45 -5.61 -0.18
C LYS A 48 -15.24 -5.94 0.71
N ALA A 49 -14.23 -5.07 0.75
CA ALA A 49 -13.03 -5.29 1.56
C ALA A 49 -13.34 -5.16 3.07
N LEU A 50 -12.56 -5.85 3.90
CA LEU A 50 -12.64 -5.71 5.36
C LEU A 50 -12.17 -4.30 5.81
N THR A 51 -12.75 -3.78 6.89
CA THR A 51 -12.43 -2.46 7.47
C THR A 51 -10.93 -2.26 7.72
N SER A 52 -10.20 -3.32 8.03
CA SER A 52 -8.74 -3.28 8.25
C SER A 52 -7.94 -2.94 6.98
N ILE A 53 -8.46 -3.26 5.79
CA ILE A 53 -7.88 -2.85 4.50
C ILE A 53 -8.06 -1.34 4.33
N PHE A 54 -9.24 -0.80 4.66
CA PHE A 54 -9.51 0.63 4.57
C PHE A 54 -8.56 1.45 5.44
N ASN A 55 -8.27 1.02 6.66
CA ASN A 55 -7.28 1.71 7.52
C ASN A 55 -5.89 1.78 6.87
N THR A 56 -5.50 0.74 6.14
CA THR A 56 -4.23 0.74 5.39
C THR A 56 -4.29 1.68 4.19
N LEU A 57 -5.41 1.70 3.46
CA LEU A 57 -5.62 2.60 2.32
C LEU A 57 -5.69 4.07 2.75
N LEU A 58 -6.27 4.37 3.91
CA LEU A 58 -6.31 5.72 4.46
C LEU A 58 -4.91 6.28 4.66
N GLN A 59 -3.97 5.48 5.18
CA GLN A 59 -2.56 5.91 5.33
C GLN A 59 -1.91 6.24 3.98
N VAL A 60 -2.28 5.53 2.92
CA VAL A 60 -1.81 5.81 1.55
C VAL A 60 -2.41 7.10 1.00
N LEU A 61 -3.70 7.32 1.23
CA LEU A 61 -4.41 8.50 0.73
C LEU A 61 -4.03 9.79 1.48
N ASP A 62 -3.67 9.67 2.77
CA ASP A 62 -3.32 10.81 3.62
C ASP A 62 -1.83 11.17 3.48
N ASP A 63 -0.94 10.25 3.88
CA ASP A 63 0.51 10.52 3.92
C ASP A 63 1.22 10.19 2.60
N GLY A 64 0.57 9.50 1.67
CA GLY A 64 1.22 8.98 0.47
C GLY A 64 2.24 7.87 0.77
N ARG A 65 2.06 7.14 1.88
CA ARG A 65 3.00 6.12 2.36
C ARG A 65 2.28 4.79 2.60
N LEU A 66 2.98 3.71 2.26
CA LEU A 66 2.54 2.36 2.58
C LEU A 66 3.66 1.60 3.29
N THR A 67 3.42 1.15 4.51
CA THR A 67 4.43 0.45 5.32
C THR A 67 4.33 -1.05 5.12
N ASP A 68 5.45 -1.68 4.78
CA ASP A 68 5.54 -3.12 4.65
C ASP A 68 5.60 -3.79 6.03
N GLY A 69 4.67 -4.72 6.28
CA GLY A 69 4.55 -5.41 7.56
C GLY A 69 5.79 -6.26 7.88
N PHE A 70 6.48 -6.80 6.87
CA PHE A 70 7.64 -7.67 7.07
C PHE A 70 8.91 -6.87 7.42
N THR A 71 9.18 -5.79 6.70
CA THR A 71 10.41 -4.97 6.86
C THR A 71 10.23 -3.72 7.72
N GLY A 72 8.99 -3.30 7.99
CA GLY A 72 8.68 -2.01 8.61
C GLY A 72 9.03 -0.79 7.77
N LYS A 73 9.48 -0.98 6.52
CA LYS A 73 9.93 0.13 5.66
C LYS A 73 8.74 0.73 4.92
N SER A 74 8.64 2.06 4.94
CA SER A 74 7.67 2.77 4.11
C SER A 74 8.06 2.72 2.63
N THR A 75 7.06 2.52 1.80
CA THR A 75 7.11 2.57 0.34
C THR A 75 6.23 3.74 -0.14
N MET A 76 6.35 4.14 -1.41
CA MET A 76 5.67 5.29 -2.04
C MET A 76 6.25 6.70 -1.79
N GLU A 77 7.21 6.89 -0.89
CA GLU A 77 7.76 8.23 -0.58
C GLU A 77 8.39 8.93 -1.80
N ALA A 78 9.17 8.20 -2.61
CA ALA A 78 9.74 8.72 -3.85
C ALA A 78 8.68 9.01 -4.94
N ALA A 79 7.59 8.23 -4.96
CA ALA A 79 6.48 8.47 -5.88
C ALA A 79 5.71 9.74 -5.47
N ARG A 80 5.45 9.89 -4.17
CA ARG A 80 4.82 11.07 -3.57
C ARG A 80 5.60 12.34 -3.89
N GLU A 81 6.91 12.38 -3.65
CA GLU A 81 7.71 13.59 -3.91
C GLU A 81 7.62 14.05 -5.36
N LYS A 82 7.64 13.12 -6.32
CA LYS A 82 7.51 13.47 -7.73
C LYS A 82 6.10 13.87 -8.13
N VAL A 83 5.07 13.19 -7.63
CA VAL A 83 3.68 13.60 -7.86
C VAL A 83 3.45 15.01 -7.30
N MET A 84 3.93 15.28 -6.08
CA MET A 84 3.84 16.60 -5.46
C MET A 84 4.67 17.65 -6.21
N ALA A 85 5.84 17.29 -6.74
CA ALA A 85 6.63 18.19 -7.58
C ALA A 85 5.88 18.52 -8.88
N GLU A 86 5.21 17.56 -9.50
CA GLU A 86 4.42 17.77 -10.72
C GLU A 86 3.17 18.62 -10.45
N VAL A 87 2.49 18.36 -9.33
CA VAL A 87 1.37 19.17 -8.84
C VAL A 87 1.83 20.60 -8.57
N ARG A 88 2.92 20.82 -7.82
CA ARG A 88 3.45 22.17 -7.59
C ARG A 88 3.80 22.88 -8.89
N ARG A 89 4.42 22.17 -9.84
CA ARG A 89 4.77 22.71 -11.16
C ARG A 89 3.54 23.18 -11.94
N HIS A 90 2.46 22.41 -11.91
CA HIS A 90 1.23 22.72 -12.66
C HIS A 90 0.29 23.69 -11.94
N PHE A 91 0.27 23.69 -10.62
CA PHE A 91 -0.67 24.47 -9.81
C PHE A 91 -0.05 25.74 -9.18
N LYS A 92 1.22 26.07 -9.46
CA LYS A 92 1.95 27.25 -8.92
C LYS A 92 1.83 27.38 -7.39
N LEU A 93 1.97 26.26 -6.68
CA LEU A 93 2.04 26.18 -5.21
C LEU A 93 3.48 26.17 -4.71
#